data_AF-A0A7V9VIH6-F1
#
_entry.id   AF-A0A7V9VIH6-F1
#
_cell.length_a   1.000
_cell.length_b   1.000
_cell.length_c   1.000
_cell.angle_alpha   90.00
_cell.angle_beta   90.00
_cell.angle_gamma   90.00
#
_symmetry.space_group_name_H-M   'P 1'
#
loop_
_entity.id
_entity.type
_entity.pdbx_description
1 polymer ?
#
loop_
_entity_poly.entity_id
_entity_poly.type
_entity_poly.pdbx_seq_one_letter_code
_entity_poly.pdbx_strand_id
1 'polypeptide(L)'
;MKNVDHVEPAVPRPWPVFRGGTDDVEVTIRDVKVILTAPDGIRLVIVKVETSEPGLYGLGCATFTQRPFVVKTAVDDYLRPFLAGRDVHDIEDIWQAMYVSSYWRNGPVLNCAMSGVDMALWDIKGKIAGLPVYQLFGGKTREAADVYVHASGAEPEAVEDHARAFLEGGFRYIRCQVGVPGSSTYGVSKRTNDRYYAVSIATHQERWSPEAYVRRIPALFEHIRN
;
A
#
# COMPACT_ATOMS: atom_id res chain seq x y z
N MET A 1 -22.07 -26.16 25.69
CA MET A 1 -21.12 -25.07 25.39
C MET A 1 -20.86 -24.33 26.68
N LYS A 2 -19.62 -24.32 27.18
CA LYS A 2 -19.28 -23.54 28.39
C LYS A 2 -19.23 -22.07 27.98
N ASN A 3 -19.87 -21.20 28.76
CA ASN A 3 -19.80 -19.75 28.61
C ASN A 3 -18.32 -19.33 28.59
N VAL A 4 -17.87 -18.80 27.45
CA VAL A 4 -16.51 -18.28 27.22
C VAL A 4 -16.42 -16.78 27.45
N ASP A 5 -17.48 -16.17 27.98
CA ASP A 5 -17.62 -14.72 28.09
C ASP A 5 -16.56 -14.09 29.01
N HIS A 6 -15.92 -14.86 29.89
CA HIS A 6 -14.81 -14.42 30.74
C HIS A 6 -13.77 -15.53 30.93
N VAL A 7 -12.87 -15.69 29.97
CA VAL A 7 -11.60 -16.40 30.20
C VAL A 7 -10.56 -15.34 30.56
N GLU A 8 -10.18 -15.26 31.83
CA GLU A 8 -8.99 -14.49 32.19
C GLU A 8 -7.78 -15.09 31.46
N PRO A 9 -6.98 -14.27 30.75
CA PRO A 9 -5.79 -14.75 30.08
C PRO A 9 -4.88 -15.45 31.08
N ALA A 10 -4.52 -16.71 30.80
CA ALA A 10 -3.60 -17.49 31.65
C ALA A 10 -2.22 -16.83 31.77
N VAL A 11 -1.90 -15.89 30.88
CA VAL A 11 -0.68 -15.10 30.88
C VAL A 11 -1.08 -13.63 31.02
N PRO A 12 -0.56 -12.90 32.03
CA PRO A 12 -0.78 -11.46 32.15
C PRO A 12 -0.24 -10.73 30.91
N ARG A 13 -0.69 -9.49 30.68
CA ARG A 13 -0.16 -8.69 29.55
C ARG A 13 1.37 -8.63 29.69
N PRO A 14 2.12 -8.93 28.61
CA PRO A 14 3.58 -8.99 28.66
C PRO A 14 4.24 -7.64 28.99
N TRP A 15 3.51 -6.54 28.80
CA TRP A 15 3.95 -5.18 29.07
C TRP A 15 2.86 -4.38 29.81
N PRO A 16 3.23 -3.36 30.60
CA PRO A 16 2.27 -2.37 31.10
C PRO A 16 1.54 -1.69 29.94
N VAL A 17 0.26 -1.36 30.15
CA VAL A 17 -0.53 -0.63 29.15
C VAL A 17 0.08 0.74 28.91
N PHE A 18 0.49 1.03 27.68
CA PHE A 18 1.00 2.34 27.29
C PHE A 18 -0.14 3.24 26.84
N ARG A 19 -0.48 4.25 27.63
CA ARG A 19 -1.62 5.16 27.39
C ARG A 19 -1.27 6.42 26.61
N GLY A 20 -0.31 6.35 25.69
CA GLY A 20 0.05 7.49 24.84
C GLY A 20 0.62 8.72 25.57
N GLY A 21 0.99 8.60 26.85
CA GLY A 21 1.42 9.74 27.67
C GLY A 21 0.28 10.61 28.21
N THR A 22 -0.98 10.15 28.13
CA THR A 22 -2.15 10.82 28.71
C THR A 22 -2.69 10.03 29.90
N ASP A 23 -3.17 10.73 30.93
CA ASP A 23 -3.84 10.12 32.07
C ASP A 23 -5.25 9.63 31.65
N ASP A 24 -5.45 8.31 31.74
CA ASP A 24 -6.72 7.61 31.93
C ASP A 24 -7.64 7.15 30.78
N VAL A 25 -7.35 7.36 29.48
CA VAL A 25 -8.24 6.82 28.42
C VAL A 25 -7.59 5.68 27.62
N GLU A 26 -8.12 4.46 27.79
CA GLU A 26 -7.77 3.30 26.95
C GLU A 26 -8.43 3.47 25.57
N VAL A 27 -7.65 3.86 24.57
CA VAL A 27 -8.14 4.00 23.20
C VAL A 27 -8.09 2.64 22.51
N THR A 28 -9.26 2.06 22.25
CA THR A 28 -9.37 0.74 21.62
C THR A 28 -9.90 0.82 20.20
N ILE A 29 -9.63 -0.20 19.40
CA ILE A 29 -10.22 -0.37 18.07
C ILE A 29 -11.70 -0.73 18.24
N ARG A 30 -12.59 0.17 17.82
CA ARG A 30 -14.04 -0.07 17.82
C ARG A 30 -14.50 -0.80 16.58
N ASP A 31 -13.96 -0.42 15.42
CA ASP A 31 -14.36 -1.01 14.13
C ASP A 31 -13.25 -0.88 13.08
N VAL A 32 -13.26 -1.79 12.09
CA VAL A 32 -12.36 -1.75 10.93
C VAL A 32 -13.21 -1.83 9.67
N LYS A 33 -13.04 -0.85 8.78
CA LYS A 33 -13.84 -0.72 7.55
C LYS A 33 -12.95 -0.68 6.32
N VAL A 34 -13.41 -1.29 5.23
CA VAL A 34 -12.76 -1.20 3.92
C VAL A 34 -13.54 -0.26 3.00
N ILE A 35 -12.85 0.72 2.44
CA ILE A 35 -13.36 1.61 1.40
C ILE A 35 -12.71 1.20 0.08
N LEU A 36 -13.53 0.75 -0.86
CA LEU A 36 -13.13 0.49 -2.23
C LEU A 36 -13.51 1.68 -3.09
N THR A 37 -12.55 2.22 -3.84
CA THR A 37 -12.77 3.38 -4.70
C THR A 37 -11.92 3.32 -5.95
N ALA A 38 -12.30 4.07 -6.98
CA ALA A 38 -11.55 4.19 -8.22
C ALA A 38 -11.78 5.55 -8.90
N PRO A 39 -11.37 6.66 -8.27
CA PRO A 39 -11.67 8.02 -8.77
C PRO A 39 -11.09 8.26 -10.17
N ASP A 40 -9.88 7.75 -10.43
CA ASP A 40 -9.21 7.83 -11.74
C ASP A 40 -9.23 6.48 -12.49
N GLY A 41 -10.23 5.63 -12.21
CA GLY A 41 -10.35 4.30 -12.81
C GLY A 41 -9.34 3.25 -12.31
N ILE A 42 -8.44 3.62 -11.39
CA ILE A 42 -7.53 2.70 -10.70
C ILE A 42 -8.19 2.22 -9.42
N ARG A 43 -8.35 0.90 -9.25
CA ARG A 43 -8.92 0.31 -8.04
C ARG A 43 -7.98 0.51 -6.85
N LEU A 44 -8.44 1.26 -5.86
CA LEU A 44 -7.78 1.53 -4.60
C LEU A 44 -8.53 0.84 -3.45
N VAL A 45 -7.77 0.41 -2.44
CA VAL A 45 -8.31 -0.19 -1.22
C VAL A 45 -7.76 0.60 -0.04
N ILE A 46 -8.65 1.20 0.74
CA ILE A 46 -8.33 1.95 1.94
C ILE A 46 -8.93 1.22 3.13
N VAL A 47 -8.13 0.99 4.17
CA VAL A 47 -8.60 0.51 5.47
C VAL A 47 -8.76 1.71 6.39
N LYS A 48 -9.92 1.80 7.04
CA LYS A 48 -10.22 2.78 8.07
C LYS A 48 -10.38 2.06 9.41
N VAL A 49 -9.56 2.41 10.38
CA VAL A 49 -9.68 1.93 11.77
C VAL A 49 -10.37 3.01 12.59
N GLU A 50 -11.56 2.72 13.10
CA GLU A 50 -12.32 3.61 13.98
C GLU A 50 -12.05 3.23 15.43
N THR A 51 -11.85 4.22 16.30
CA THR A 51 -11.51 3.97 17.70
C THR A 51 -12.72 4.13 18.63
N SER A 52 -12.53 3.81 19.91
CA SER A 52 -13.48 4.13 21.00
C SER A 52 -13.66 5.63 21.19
N GLU A 53 -12.67 6.44 20.82
CA GLU A 53 -12.72 7.89 20.93
C GLU A 53 -13.44 8.53 19.72
N PRO A 54 -14.53 9.29 19.94
CA PRO A 54 -15.26 9.94 18.87
C PRO A 54 -14.36 10.86 18.03
N GLY A 55 -14.37 10.67 16.72
CA GLY A 55 -13.60 11.48 15.78
C GLY A 55 -12.14 11.05 15.59
N LEU A 56 -11.59 10.19 16.45
CA LEU A 56 -10.26 9.61 16.26
C LEU A 56 -10.35 8.33 15.43
N TYR A 57 -9.72 8.36 14.25
CA TYR A 57 -9.61 7.22 13.35
C TYR A 57 -8.33 7.29 12.55
N GLY A 58 -7.92 6.15 12.01
CA GLY A 58 -6.75 5.98 11.16
C GLY A 58 -7.13 5.57 9.74
N LEU A 59 -6.33 5.97 8.75
CA LEU A 59 -6.42 5.53 7.37
C LEU A 59 -5.12 4.88 6.92
N GLY A 60 -5.23 3.75 6.23
CA GLY A 60 -4.09 3.02 5.69
C GLY A 60 -4.35 2.45 4.30
N CYS A 61 -3.28 2.32 3.52
CA CYS A 61 -3.35 1.77 2.18
C CYS A 61 -3.25 0.25 2.19
N ALA A 62 -4.24 -0.42 1.57
CA ALA A 62 -4.28 -1.86 1.36
C ALA A 62 -4.37 -2.23 -0.12
N THR A 63 -3.89 -1.34 -1.00
CA THR A 63 -4.17 -1.44 -2.43
C THR A 63 -3.42 -2.62 -3.08
N PHE A 64 -4.17 -3.70 -3.34
CA PHE A 64 -3.82 -4.70 -4.35
C PHE A 64 -4.74 -4.52 -5.55
N THR A 65 -4.35 -3.63 -6.48
CA THR A 65 -5.21 -3.18 -7.60
C THR A 65 -5.78 -4.33 -8.42
N GLN A 66 -5.08 -5.46 -8.55
CA GLN A 66 -5.52 -6.60 -9.36
C GLN A 66 -6.51 -7.52 -8.64
N ARG A 67 -6.54 -7.53 -7.30
CA ARG A 67 -7.42 -8.40 -6.48
C ARG A 67 -8.01 -7.65 -5.27
N PRO A 68 -8.65 -6.48 -5.46
CA PRO A 68 -9.09 -5.63 -4.35
C PRO A 68 -10.19 -6.28 -3.50
N PHE A 69 -11.08 -7.08 -4.10
CA PHE A 69 -12.15 -7.76 -3.38
C PHE A 69 -11.63 -8.83 -2.42
N VAL A 70 -10.54 -9.53 -2.79
CA VAL A 70 -9.94 -10.55 -1.92
C VAL A 70 -9.26 -9.89 -0.72
N VAL A 71 -8.65 -8.72 -0.92
CA VAL A 71 -8.13 -7.91 0.20
C VAL A 71 -9.27 -7.42 1.09
N LYS A 72 -10.37 -6.94 0.51
CA LYS A 72 -11.56 -6.55 1.28
C LYS A 72 -12.07 -7.70 2.16
N THR A 73 -12.24 -8.90 1.59
CA THR A 73 -12.63 -10.10 2.33
C THR A 73 -11.65 -10.43 3.46
N ALA A 74 -10.33 -10.36 3.19
CA ALA A 74 -9.31 -10.59 4.23
C ALA A 74 -9.46 -9.63 5.42
N VAL A 75 -9.78 -8.36 5.16
CA VAL A 75 -10.00 -7.38 6.23
C VAL A 75 -11.34 -7.58 6.91
N ASP A 76 -12.45 -7.63 6.18
CA ASP A 76 -13.81 -7.65 6.74
C ASP A 76 -14.09 -8.92 7.55
N ASP A 77 -13.67 -10.08 7.04
CA ASP A 77 -14.09 -11.38 7.59
C ASP A 77 -13.09 -11.92 8.63
N TYR A 78 -11.83 -11.47 8.58
CA TYR A 78 -10.77 -12.00 9.45
C TYR A 78 -10.14 -10.94 10.34
N LEU A 79 -9.60 -9.84 9.77
CA LEU A 79 -8.91 -8.84 10.59
C LEU A 79 -9.87 -8.00 11.44
N ARG A 80 -11.02 -7.61 10.91
CA ARG A 80 -12.01 -6.81 11.65
C ARG A 80 -12.45 -7.45 12.97
N PRO A 81 -12.93 -8.72 13.02
CA PRO A 81 -13.27 -9.35 14.29
C PRO A 81 -12.03 -9.64 15.17
N PHE A 82 -10.86 -9.88 14.57
CA PHE A 82 -9.61 -10.12 15.29
C PHE A 82 -9.06 -8.88 16.02
N LEU A 83 -9.36 -7.69 15.49
CA LEU A 83 -8.82 -6.41 15.98
C LEU A 83 -9.74 -5.67 16.94
N ALA A 84 -11.04 -5.94 16.92
CA ALA A 84 -12.01 -5.27 17.79
C ALA A 84 -11.62 -5.40 19.28
N GLY A 85 -11.64 -4.27 20.00
CA GLY A 85 -11.27 -4.18 21.41
C GLY A 85 -9.78 -4.14 21.72
N ARG A 86 -8.89 -4.29 20.72
CA ARG A 86 -7.44 -4.16 20.95
C ARG A 86 -7.04 -2.70 21.15
N ASP A 87 -6.00 -2.49 21.95
CA ASP A 87 -5.40 -1.18 22.19
C ASP A 87 -4.70 -0.67 20.92
N VAL A 88 -4.97 0.58 20.53
CA VAL A 88 -4.38 1.18 19.32
C VAL A 88 -2.87 1.46 19.47
N HIS A 89 -2.35 1.47 20.69
CA HIS A 89 -0.93 1.72 20.95
C HIS A 89 -0.04 0.50 20.69
N ASP A 90 -0.61 -0.70 20.75
CA ASP A 90 0.06 -2.00 20.63
C ASP A 90 0.33 -2.40 19.16
N ILE A 91 0.82 -1.45 18.35
CA ILE A 91 1.04 -1.65 16.89
C ILE A 91 1.90 -2.88 16.60
N GLU A 92 3.02 -3.03 17.30
CA GLU A 92 3.95 -4.15 17.07
C GLU A 92 3.32 -5.50 17.45
N ASP A 93 2.59 -5.58 18.58
CA ASP A 93 1.87 -6.81 18.96
C ASP A 93 0.81 -7.16 17.92
N ILE A 94 0.00 -6.17 17.53
CA ILE A 94 -1.02 -6.33 16.50
C ILE A 94 -0.40 -6.82 15.19
N TRP A 95 0.72 -6.22 14.76
CA TRP A 95 1.41 -6.62 13.54
C TRP A 95 1.90 -8.06 13.60
N GLN A 96 2.61 -8.44 14.66
CA GLN A 96 3.14 -9.79 14.85
C GLN A 96 2.00 -10.81 14.93
N ALA A 97 0.94 -10.50 15.67
CA ALA A 97 -0.21 -11.37 15.84
C ALA A 97 -0.98 -11.56 14.53
N MET A 98 -1.23 -10.49 13.77
CA MET A 98 -1.84 -10.59 12.43
C MET A 98 -0.99 -11.45 11.49
N TYR A 99 0.34 -11.23 11.47
CA TYR A 99 1.27 -11.92 10.57
C TYR A 99 1.24 -13.44 10.70
N VAL A 100 1.00 -13.94 11.91
CA VAL A 100 0.99 -15.38 12.20
C VAL A 100 -0.40 -15.97 12.40
N SER A 101 -1.46 -15.15 12.44
CA SER A 101 -2.83 -15.57 12.79
C SER A 101 -3.41 -16.67 11.89
N SER A 102 -3.05 -16.68 10.61
CA SER A 102 -3.51 -17.68 9.64
C SER A 102 -2.63 -18.92 9.56
N TYR A 103 -1.59 -19.03 10.40
CA TYR A 103 -0.50 -20.02 10.33
C TYR A 103 0.31 -19.96 9.03
N TRP A 104 -0.32 -20.23 7.89
CA TRP A 104 0.18 -19.90 6.56
C TRP A 104 0.15 -18.39 6.36
N ARG A 105 1.26 -17.83 5.88
CA ARG A 105 1.53 -16.38 5.91
C ARG A 105 2.18 -15.93 4.60
N ASN A 106 2.50 -14.64 4.54
CA ASN A 106 3.03 -13.96 3.36
C ASN A 106 1.98 -13.82 2.24
N GLY A 107 2.45 -13.42 1.05
CA GLY A 107 1.63 -13.24 -0.13
C GLY A 107 0.95 -11.87 -0.21
N PRO A 108 0.53 -11.46 -1.42
CA PRO A 108 0.09 -10.10 -1.67
C PRO A 108 -1.23 -9.75 -0.98
N VAL A 109 -2.14 -10.73 -0.82
CA VAL A 109 -3.47 -10.48 -0.24
C VAL A 109 -3.36 -10.13 1.24
N LEU A 110 -2.76 -11.02 2.05
CA LEU A 110 -2.66 -10.84 3.49
C LEU A 110 -1.74 -9.67 3.84
N ASN A 111 -0.61 -9.53 3.15
CA ASN A 111 0.29 -8.38 3.39
C ASN A 111 -0.37 -7.04 3.04
N CYS A 112 -1.20 -6.95 1.99
CA CYS A 112 -1.95 -5.72 1.71
C CYS A 112 -3.01 -5.43 2.77
N ALA A 113 -3.75 -6.45 3.23
CA ALA A 113 -4.74 -6.29 4.29
C ALA A 113 -4.09 -5.79 5.59
N MET A 114 -2.99 -6.43 6.00
CA MET A 114 -2.18 -6.02 7.15
C MET A 114 -1.61 -4.61 7.01
N SER A 115 -1.06 -4.27 5.84
CA SER A 115 -0.54 -2.92 5.53
C SER A 115 -1.59 -1.83 5.78
N GLY A 116 -2.84 -2.08 5.38
CA GLY A 116 -3.92 -1.13 5.61
C GLY A 116 -4.20 -0.89 7.10
N VAL A 117 -4.14 -1.94 7.92
CA VAL A 117 -4.32 -1.82 9.37
C VAL A 117 -3.12 -1.13 10.01
N ASP A 118 -1.90 -1.59 9.71
CA ASP A 118 -0.66 -1.06 10.27
C ASP A 118 -0.52 0.44 10.03
N MET A 119 -0.69 0.89 8.78
CA MET A 119 -0.64 2.31 8.43
C MET A 119 -1.73 3.12 9.15
N ALA A 120 -2.93 2.57 9.30
CA ALA A 120 -4.02 3.24 10.02
C ALA A 120 -3.71 3.39 11.52
N LEU A 121 -3.05 2.40 12.14
CA LEU A 121 -2.62 2.50 13.53
C LEU A 121 -1.49 3.53 13.70
N TRP A 122 -0.55 3.61 12.75
CA TRP A 122 0.47 4.67 12.75
C TRP A 122 -0.12 6.07 12.55
N ASP A 123 -1.14 6.20 11.70
CA ASP A 123 -1.91 7.44 11.53
C ASP A 123 -2.61 7.84 12.84
N ILE A 124 -3.26 6.90 13.54
CA ILE A 124 -3.84 7.13 14.88
C ILE A 124 -2.76 7.57 15.87
N LYS A 125 -1.61 6.89 15.92
CA LYS A 125 -0.52 7.23 16.85
C LYS A 125 0.01 8.65 16.59
N GLY A 126 0.14 9.06 15.33
CA GLY A 126 0.50 10.43 14.95
C GLY A 126 -0.54 11.45 15.43
N LYS A 127 -1.82 11.16 15.22
CA LYS A 127 -2.94 12.01 15.65
C LYS A 127 -2.99 12.17 17.17
N ILE A 128 -2.83 11.09 17.93
CA ILE A 128 -2.79 11.13 19.40
C ILE A 128 -1.60 11.98 19.87
N ALA A 129 -0.43 11.81 19.25
CA ALA A 129 0.76 12.57 19.61
C ALA A 129 0.72 14.04 19.15
N GLY A 130 -0.24 14.43 18.29
CA GLY A 130 -0.23 15.75 17.65
C GLY A 130 0.98 15.95 16.72
N LEU A 131 1.55 14.86 16.19
CA LEU A 131 2.78 14.88 15.40
C LEU A 131 2.56 14.24 14.02
N PRO A 132 3.25 14.74 12.96
CA PRO A 132 3.31 14.00 11.71
C PRO A 132 4.10 12.69 11.93
N VAL A 133 3.70 11.60 11.27
CA VAL A 133 4.23 10.25 11.51
C VAL A 133 5.76 10.17 11.43
N TYR A 134 6.42 10.94 10.54
CA TYR A 134 7.88 10.94 10.45
C TYR A 134 8.58 11.43 11.73
N GLN A 135 7.93 12.28 12.55
CA GLN A 135 8.49 12.70 13.84
C GLN A 135 8.49 11.55 14.84
N LEU A 136 7.51 10.64 14.76
CA LEU A 136 7.48 9.42 15.56
C LEU A 136 8.65 8.47 15.22
N PHE A 137 9.17 8.55 13.99
CA PHE A 137 10.33 7.78 13.54
C PHE A 137 11.69 8.41 13.89
N GLY A 138 11.69 9.53 14.64
CA GLY A 138 12.92 10.22 15.03
C GLY A 138 13.21 11.51 14.25
N GLY A 139 12.26 11.99 13.43
CA GLY A 139 12.35 13.29 12.78
C GLY A 139 13.04 13.28 11.41
N LYS A 140 13.27 14.48 10.88
CA LYS A 140 13.80 14.67 9.52
C LYS A 140 15.29 14.34 9.46
N THR A 141 15.68 13.64 8.40
CA THR A 141 17.08 13.42 8.00
C THR A 141 17.41 14.05 6.63
N ARG A 142 16.42 14.72 6.02
CA ARG A 142 16.50 15.50 4.76
C ARG A 142 15.34 16.49 4.70
N GLU A 143 15.46 17.52 3.86
CA GLU A 143 14.39 18.53 3.67
C GLU A 143 13.18 17.97 2.91
N ALA A 144 13.42 17.18 1.87
CA ALA A 144 12.40 16.52 1.06
C ALA A 144 12.95 15.23 0.42
N ALA A 145 12.08 14.35 -0.03
CA ALA A 145 12.45 13.19 -0.84
C ALA A 145 12.49 13.56 -2.32
N ASP A 146 13.51 13.08 -3.04
CA ASP A 146 13.53 13.16 -4.49
C ASP A 146 12.42 12.31 -5.11
N VAL A 147 11.82 12.82 -6.17
CA VAL A 147 10.78 12.14 -6.94
C VAL A 147 11.27 11.84 -8.35
N TYR A 148 10.70 10.80 -8.96
CA TYR A 148 10.94 10.45 -10.36
C TYR A 148 9.63 10.28 -11.12
N VAL A 149 9.68 10.53 -12.42
CA VAL A 149 8.56 10.40 -13.35
C VAL A 149 8.84 9.33 -14.40
N HIS A 150 7.80 8.88 -15.10
CA HIS A 150 7.90 7.75 -16.04
C HIS A 150 7.76 8.28 -17.47
N ALA A 151 8.87 8.30 -18.21
CA ALA A 151 8.88 8.54 -19.65
C ALA A 151 8.78 7.20 -20.37
N SER A 152 7.65 6.95 -21.04
CA SER A 152 7.38 5.69 -21.73
C SER A 152 6.98 5.93 -23.18
N GLY A 153 7.35 5.03 -24.08
CA GLY A 153 7.04 5.15 -25.50
C GLY A 153 7.16 3.80 -26.22
N ALA A 154 6.50 3.66 -27.38
CA ALA A 154 6.67 2.48 -28.22
C ALA A 154 8.08 2.43 -28.84
N GLU A 155 8.58 3.58 -29.28
CA GLU A 155 9.88 3.78 -29.89
C GLU A 155 10.74 4.77 -29.08
N PRO A 156 12.08 4.75 -29.23
CA PRO A 156 13.01 5.60 -28.48
C PRO A 156 12.71 7.10 -28.57
N GLU A 157 12.30 7.59 -29.74
CA GLU A 157 12.03 9.01 -29.98
C GLU A 157 10.86 9.50 -29.11
N ALA A 158 9.80 8.70 -28.97
CA ALA A 158 8.67 9.04 -28.10
C ALA A 158 9.06 9.03 -26.60
N VAL A 159 10.03 8.19 -26.22
CA VAL A 159 10.58 8.20 -24.86
C VAL A 159 11.42 9.46 -24.65
N GLU A 160 12.20 9.86 -25.64
CA GLU A 160 13.00 11.10 -25.64
C GLU A 160 12.10 12.34 -25.49
N ASP A 161 11.05 12.47 -26.31
CA ASP A 161 10.11 13.59 -26.25
C ASP A 161 9.49 13.74 -24.85
N HIS A 162 9.01 12.64 -24.26
CA HIS A 162 8.47 12.66 -22.89
C HIS A 162 9.54 13.00 -21.86
N ALA A 163 10.76 12.46 -22.00
CA ALA A 163 11.85 12.75 -21.09
C ALA A 163 12.26 14.24 -21.15
N ARG A 164 12.37 14.82 -22.34
CA ARG A 164 12.66 16.26 -22.53
C ARG A 164 11.56 17.13 -21.94
N ALA A 165 10.29 16.78 -22.16
CA ALA A 165 9.18 17.49 -21.53
C ALA A 165 9.23 17.47 -19.99
N PHE A 166 9.62 16.34 -19.38
CA PHE A 166 9.81 16.27 -17.93
C PHE A 166 11.03 17.07 -17.45
N LEU A 167 12.13 17.07 -18.21
CA LEU A 167 13.30 17.91 -17.90
C LEU A 167 12.95 19.40 -17.93
N GLU A 168 12.22 19.84 -18.97
CA GLU A 168 11.69 21.21 -19.08
C GLU A 168 10.75 21.56 -17.92
N GLY A 169 9.98 20.58 -17.43
CA GLY A 169 9.15 20.69 -16.23
C GLY A 169 9.93 20.70 -14.90
N GLY A 170 11.26 20.59 -14.93
CA GLY A 170 12.12 20.66 -13.75
C GLY A 170 12.37 19.33 -13.03
N PHE A 171 11.94 18.20 -13.61
CA PHE A 171 12.25 16.88 -13.04
C PHE A 171 13.72 16.54 -13.26
N ARG A 172 14.36 16.02 -12.20
CA ARG A 172 15.78 15.62 -12.23
C ARG A 172 15.99 14.12 -12.45
N TYR A 173 14.99 13.31 -12.10
CA TYR A 173 15.05 11.86 -12.17
C TYR A 173 13.91 11.33 -13.02
N ILE A 174 14.24 10.60 -14.07
CA ILE A 174 13.28 10.10 -15.06
C ILE A 174 13.54 8.62 -15.29
N ARG A 175 12.50 7.80 -15.14
CA ARG A 175 12.53 6.38 -15.53
C ARG A 175 12.11 6.28 -16.99
N CYS A 176 13.05 5.94 -17.86
CA CYS A 176 12.81 5.77 -19.29
C CYS A 176 12.46 4.31 -19.62
N GLN A 177 11.42 4.10 -20.43
CA GLN A 177 10.98 2.78 -20.81
C GLN A 177 10.44 2.71 -22.24
N VAL A 178 11.06 1.87 -23.08
CA VAL A 178 10.64 1.64 -24.47
C VAL A 178 9.91 0.31 -24.60
N GLY A 179 8.87 0.26 -25.42
CA GLY A 179 8.13 -0.96 -25.73
C GLY A 179 8.96 -1.98 -26.49
N VAL A 180 8.66 -3.27 -26.32
CA VAL A 180 9.23 -4.37 -27.11
C VAL A 180 8.24 -4.75 -28.22
N PRO A 181 8.61 -4.63 -29.52
CA PRO A 181 7.75 -5.04 -30.62
C PRO A 181 7.30 -6.49 -30.48
N GLY A 182 5.99 -6.73 -30.65
CA GLY A 182 5.41 -8.08 -30.53
C GLY A 182 5.17 -8.60 -29.10
N SER A 183 5.57 -7.85 -28.06
CA SER A 183 5.31 -8.20 -26.65
C SER A 183 4.60 -7.05 -25.92
N SER A 184 3.97 -7.31 -24.76
CA SER A 184 3.67 -6.27 -23.78
C SER A 184 4.94 -5.84 -23.10
N THR A 185 4.93 -4.58 -22.70
CA THR A 185 5.98 -4.01 -21.88
C THR A 185 5.28 -3.26 -20.77
N TYR A 186 5.52 -3.67 -19.53
CA TYR A 186 4.91 -3.06 -18.36
C TYR A 186 5.11 -1.53 -18.38
N GLY A 187 4.09 -0.71 -18.16
CA GLY A 187 4.28 0.75 -18.17
C GLY A 187 4.44 1.38 -19.57
N VAL A 188 4.36 0.61 -20.65
CA VAL A 188 4.21 1.11 -22.03
C VAL A 188 2.80 0.76 -22.50
N SER A 189 1.91 1.75 -22.53
CA SER A 189 0.56 1.55 -23.03
C SER A 189 0.56 1.46 -24.56
N LYS A 190 -0.04 0.40 -25.12
CA LYS A 190 -0.43 0.34 -26.55
C LYS A 190 -1.82 0.96 -26.80
N ARG A 191 -2.54 1.37 -25.75
CA ARG A 191 -3.92 1.82 -25.83
C ARG A 191 -4.03 3.31 -25.51
N THR A 192 -4.26 4.09 -26.54
CA THR A 192 -5.00 5.34 -26.44
C THR A 192 -6.48 4.98 -26.33
N ASN A 193 -7.14 5.37 -25.23
CA ASN A 193 -8.60 5.57 -25.15
C ASN A 193 -9.58 4.45 -24.73
N ASP A 194 -9.15 3.24 -24.35
CA ASP A 194 -10.09 2.29 -23.73
C ASP A 194 -10.27 2.60 -22.23
N ARG A 195 -11.23 3.49 -21.94
CA ARG A 195 -11.82 3.57 -20.61
C ARG A 195 -12.40 2.19 -20.26
N TYR A 196 -12.15 1.77 -19.02
CA TYR A 196 -12.63 0.55 -18.38
C TYR A 196 -11.73 -0.69 -18.52
N TYR A 197 -10.99 -0.93 -17.43
CA TYR A 197 -10.26 -2.14 -17.07
C TYR A 197 -11.19 -3.36 -16.86
N ALA A 198 -12.04 -3.63 -17.83
CA ALA A 198 -12.58 -4.97 -17.98
C ALA A 198 -11.40 -5.90 -18.29
N VAL A 199 -11.20 -6.86 -17.40
CA VAL A 199 -10.30 -8.02 -17.53
C VAL A 199 -8.80 -7.74 -17.25
N SER A 200 -8.44 -7.65 -15.96
CA SER A 200 -7.04 -7.79 -15.49
C SER A 200 -6.50 -9.24 -15.59
N ILE A 201 -7.08 -10.04 -16.48
CA ILE A 201 -6.62 -11.39 -16.82
C ILE A 201 -6.56 -11.40 -18.34
N ALA A 202 -5.40 -11.09 -18.89
CA ALA A 202 -5.19 -11.23 -20.31
C ALA A 202 -5.59 -12.68 -20.68
N THR A 203 -6.57 -12.82 -21.59
CA THR A 203 -7.04 -14.12 -22.07
C THR A 203 -6.01 -14.80 -22.98
N HIS A 204 -4.94 -14.09 -23.32
CA HIS A 204 -3.82 -14.57 -24.09
C HIS A 204 -2.54 -14.44 -23.26
N GLN A 205 -1.77 -15.53 -23.19
CA GLN A 205 -0.40 -15.48 -22.70
C GLN A 205 0.46 -14.83 -23.77
N GLU A 206 1.10 -13.73 -23.42
CA GLU A 206 2.08 -13.12 -24.29
C GLU A 206 3.44 -13.78 -24.13
N ARG A 207 4.22 -13.80 -25.21
CA ARG A 207 5.62 -14.24 -25.15
C ARG A 207 6.43 -13.22 -24.38
N TRP A 208 6.84 -13.58 -23.16
CA TRP A 208 7.82 -12.83 -22.40
C TRP A 208 9.22 -13.39 -22.69
N SER A 209 10.11 -12.51 -23.15
CA SER A 209 11.53 -12.81 -23.37
C SER A 209 12.35 -11.68 -22.76
N PRO A 210 13.20 -11.96 -21.75
CA PRO A 210 14.10 -10.95 -21.20
C PRO A 210 15.15 -10.51 -22.22
N GLU A 211 15.53 -11.36 -23.19
CA GLU A 211 16.56 -11.05 -24.18
C GLU A 211 16.18 -9.84 -25.05
N ALA A 212 14.93 -9.75 -25.49
CA ALA A 212 14.45 -8.63 -26.30
C ALA A 212 14.50 -7.31 -25.52
N TYR A 213 14.13 -7.34 -24.23
CA TYR A 213 14.21 -6.18 -23.37
C TYR A 213 15.67 -5.75 -23.11
N VAL A 214 16.53 -6.69 -22.73
CA VAL A 214 17.95 -6.43 -22.42
C VAL A 214 18.72 -5.89 -23.63
N ARG A 215 18.37 -6.30 -24.86
CA ARG A 215 19.01 -5.75 -26.08
C ARG A 215 18.55 -4.33 -26.41
N ARG A 216 17.32 -3.96 -26.07
CA ARG A 216 16.71 -2.68 -26.50
C ARG A 216 17.01 -1.54 -25.53
N ILE A 217 17.17 -1.84 -24.23
CA ILE A 217 17.42 -0.82 -23.20
C ILE A 217 18.75 -0.07 -23.37
N PRO A 218 19.91 -0.71 -23.66
CA PRO A 218 21.15 0.02 -23.93
C PRO A 218 21.03 0.97 -25.12
N ALA A 219 20.42 0.52 -26.22
CA ALA A 219 20.20 1.34 -27.41
C ALA A 219 19.29 2.56 -27.12
N LEU A 220 18.25 2.38 -26.30
CA LEU A 220 17.44 3.50 -25.81
C LEU A 220 18.31 4.52 -25.06
N PHE A 221 19.16 4.06 -24.15
CA PHE A 221 20.02 4.96 -23.37
C PHE A 221 21.11 5.62 -24.21
N GLU A 222 21.65 4.95 -25.23
CA GLU A 222 22.56 5.55 -26.21
C GLU A 222 21.86 6.65 -27.01
N HIS A 223 20.61 6.44 -27.41
CA HIS A 223 19.80 7.43 -28.13
C HIS A 223 19.54 8.69 -27.29
N ILE A 224 19.00 8.55 -26.08
CA ILE A 224 18.58 9.71 -25.25
C ILE A 224 19.73 10.47 -24.57
N ARG A 225 20.96 9.94 -24.63
CA ARG A 225 22.15 10.61 -24.05
C ARG A 225 22.75 11.65 -24.99
N ASN A 226 22.44 11.60 -26.28
CA ASN A 226 22.91 12.54 -27.30
C ASN A 226 22.00 13.77 -27.37
#